data_AF-D5BDR8-F1
#
_entry.id   AF-D5BDR8-F1
#
_cell.length_a   1.000
_cell.length_b   1.000
_cell.length_c   1.000
_cell.angle_alpha   90.00
_cell.angle_beta   90.00
_cell.angle_gamma   90.00
#
_symmetry.space_group_name_H-M   'P 1'
#
loop_
_entity.id
_entity.type
_entity.pdbx_description
1 polymer ?
#
loop_
_entity_poly.entity_id
_entity_poly.type
_entity_poly.pdbx_seq_one_letter_code
_entity_poly.pdbx_strand_id
1 'polypeptide(L)'
;MLQYQLQSYTISSDHELLDNENHITSKIREILESIHPDVLKGKGYLLKKLPRLIKQYPRVPALKNFLATLHKERGEMEQAFKANRWLVKEHPNYLFGRLNLAAEYLENDQLEKIPEVLGEMMELKSLYPNREEFHIEEFIAFNQISVLYFLAQDEIEQAEMRVDMMVKVAPDHPKTEYAQDRIKQFMLIKAAERKQRENEEYHSPAVTDRRSHLQTDKAPVFNFPIQMQWLYEEDYDFPKNKLETILKLEREPLIEDLKKLLNDSIARYDYFMEDDEMDLLLFPIHTLFILEELNAEQALPEIFEILKQDEDFYEIYFGDFANNVVASILFTFGENNLQQFFDFLKTPNLYGLSKSYVSEGIAFLANEKSALRESIQSHYKDLLLYFIAEKQNENLIDHEAYGLIIADIIDLRMEELLPQIKELYQLNLVAKSINGEFDSIEEAFKKPEFISEQAKLPKADLFKKYEIWKADYEAYLEKEFNDFDEELEDDDFSLYDRFFEDEEPEDDFDMDDVPFDEEAFQHLIMNNEDQQPIIKQKEPGRNDPCPCGSGKKYKKCCLNKK
;
A
#
# COMPACT_ATOMS: atom_id res chain seq x y z
N MET A 1 25.23 4.45 -10.13
CA MET A 1 26.57 4.13 -9.60
C MET A 1 26.46 4.20 -8.09
N LEU A 2 26.23 3.06 -7.43
CA LEU A 2 25.93 2.98 -6.00
C LEU A 2 27.10 2.33 -5.27
N GLN A 3 27.69 3.08 -4.34
CA GLN A 3 28.56 2.53 -3.29
C GLN A 3 28.11 3.17 -1.98
N TYR A 4 27.63 2.36 -1.04
CA TYR A 4 27.71 2.75 0.37
C TYR A 4 28.15 1.53 1.20
N GLN A 5 29.39 1.63 1.69
CA GLN A 5 29.78 1.05 2.96
C GLN A 5 29.43 2.07 4.06
N LEU A 6 29.02 1.61 5.24
CA LEU A 6 28.97 2.36 6.51
C LEU A 6 30.39 2.85 6.94
N GLN A 7 31.19 3.40 6.02
CA GLN A 7 32.64 3.53 6.15
C GLN A 7 33.10 4.90 6.69
N SER A 8 32.20 5.83 7.01
CA SER A 8 32.58 7.19 7.46
C SER A 8 32.38 7.47 8.95
N TYR A 9 31.65 6.63 9.70
CA TYR A 9 31.49 6.73 11.15
C TYR A 9 30.92 5.44 11.77
N THR A 10 31.10 5.27 13.08
CA THR A 10 30.55 4.16 13.87
C THR A 10 29.31 4.57 14.65
N ILE A 11 28.39 3.63 14.86
CA ILE A 11 27.19 3.84 15.68
C ILE A 11 27.35 3.08 16.99
N SER A 12 27.08 3.76 18.10
CA SER A 12 27.31 3.26 19.45
C SER A 12 26.06 3.39 20.31
N SER A 13 25.85 2.43 21.19
CA SER A 13 24.86 2.50 22.27
C SER A 13 25.47 3.01 23.58
N ASP A 14 26.74 3.44 23.56
CA ASP A 14 27.38 4.03 24.73
C ASP A 14 26.78 5.40 25.03
N HIS A 15 25.95 5.44 26.06
CA HIS A 15 25.33 6.68 26.49
C HIS A 15 26.35 7.72 26.99
N GLU A 16 27.58 7.34 27.40
CA GLU A 16 28.62 8.32 27.79
C GLU A 16 29.04 9.20 26.61
N LEU A 17 28.97 8.69 25.38
CA LEU A 17 29.23 9.47 24.16
C LEU A 17 28.32 10.69 24.08
N LEU A 18 27.01 10.46 24.21
CA LEU A 18 26.00 11.51 24.12
C LEU A 18 26.07 12.47 25.31
N ASP A 19 26.43 11.96 26.49
CA ASP A 19 26.59 12.78 27.69
C ASP A 19 27.74 13.76 27.59
N ASN A 20 28.89 13.27 27.13
CA ASN A 20 30.09 14.10 26.97
C ASN A 20 29.83 15.24 25.97
N GLU A 21 29.18 14.93 24.85
CA GLU A 21 28.85 15.90 23.82
C GLU A 21 27.85 16.96 24.30
N ASN A 22 26.98 16.60 25.25
CA ASN A 22 25.91 17.46 25.76
C ASN A 22 26.17 18.02 27.17
N HIS A 23 27.42 17.94 27.65
CA HIS A 23 27.83 18.42 28.98
C HIS A 23 27.02 17.82 30.14
N ILE A 24 26.56 16.58 29.99
CA ILE A 24 25.82 15.85 31.01
C ILE A 24 26.83 15.10 31.90
N THR A 25 26.84 15.46 33.18
CA THR A 25 27.60 14.71 34.20
C THR A 25 26.71 13.63 34.80
N SER A 26 27.26 12.63 35.50
CA SER A 26 26.46 11.57 36.16
C SER A 26 25.35 12.13 37.05
N LYS A 27 25.62 13.24 37.76
CA LYS A 27 24.61 13.94 38.58
C LYS A 27 23.48 14.54 37.73
N ILE A 28 23.81 15.09 36.56
CA ILE A 28 22.82 15.68 35.66
C ILE A 28 22.02 14.57 34.98
N ARG A 29 22.65 13.46 34.63
CA ARG A 29 21.97 12.26 34.11
C ARG A 29 20.91 11.75 35.08
N GLU A 30 21.25 11.56 36.35
CA GLU A 30 20.27 11.17 37.38
C GLU A 30 19.08 12.14 37.44
N ILE A 31 19.32 13.45 37.29
CA ILE A 31 18.25 14.45 37.24
C ILE A 31 17.38 14.24 36.01
N LEU A 32 17.98 14.12 34.82
CA LEU A 32 17.27 13.94 33.55
C LEU A 32 16.43 12.66 33.57
N GLU A 33 17.01 11.53 33.98
CA GLU A 33 16.31 10.24 34.10
C GLU A 33 15.14 10.33 35.09
N SER A 34 15.32 11.04 36.21
CA SER A 34 14.26 11.17 37.22
C SER A 34 13.04 11.97 36.74
N ILE A 35 13.22 12.90 35.79
CA ILE A 35 12.15 13.79 35.32
C ILE A 35 11.61 13.38 33.94
N HIS A 36 12.37 12.60 33.16
CA HIS A 36 12.00 12.25 31.79
C HIS A 36 10.59 11.61 31.67
N PRO A 37 10.19 10.62 32.52
CA PRO A 37 8.83 10.08 32.45
C PRO A 37 7.74 11.11 32.73
N ASP A 38 8.02 12.13 33.54
CA ASP A 38 7.07 13.20 33.86
C ASP A 38 7.02 14.27 32.76
N VAL A 39 8.13 14.48 32.03
CA VAL A 39 8.16 15.31 30.81
C VAL A 39 7.24 14.70 29.76
N LEU A 40 7.40 13.40 29.48
CA LEU A 40 6.56 12.66 28.54
C LEU A 40 5.08 12.58 28.95
N LYS A 41 4.75 12.89 30.21
CA LYS A 41 3.37 12.94 30.74
C LYS A 41 2.85 14.37 30.91
N GLY A 42 3.53 15.38 30.39
CA GLY A 42 3.06 16.77 30.44
C GLY A 42 2.94 17.36 31.86
N LYS A 43 3.68 16.85 32.85
CA LYS A 43 3.43 17.19 34.27
C LYS A 43 3.73 18.65 34.59
N GLY A 44 2.69 19.42 34.95
CA GLY A 44 2.76 20.88 35.13
C GLY A 44 3.80 21.40 36.15
N TYR A 45 4.18 20.61 37.17
CA TYR A 45 5.22 21.03 38.12
C TYR A 45 6.59 21.26 37.44
N LEU A 46 6.81 20.63 36.27
CA LEU A 46 8.03 20.78 35.50
C LEU A 46 8.15 22.15 34.83
N LEU A 47 7.05 22.87 34.59
CA LEU A 47 7.08 24.25 34.08
C LEU A 47 7.86 25.19 35.02
N LYS A 48 7.84 24.92 36.34
CA LYS A 48 8.63 25.67 37.33
C LYS A 48 9.99 25.04 37.60
N LYS A 49 10.12 23.71 37.49
CA LYS A 49 11.36 22.98 37.79
C LYS A 49 12.41 23.09 36.68
N LEU A 50 12.00 22.94 35.41
CA LEU A 50 12.91 22.97 34.26
C LEU A 50 13.61 24.33 34.10
N PRO A 51 12.94 25.50 34.16
CA PRO A 51 13.63 26.79 34.09
C PRO A 51 14.68 27.00 35.19
N ARG A 52 14.40 26.51 36.42
CA ARG A 52 15.39 26.56 37.52
C ARG A 52 16.60 25.68 37.24
N LEU A 53 16.38 24.48 36.69
CA LEU A 53 17.46 23.58 36.29
C LEU A 53 18.26 24.17 35.11
N ILE A 54 17.60 24.76 34.13
CA ILE A 54 18.27 25.43 32.99
C ILE A 54 19.13 26.59 33.48
N LYS A 55 18.65 27.40 34.43
CA LYS A 55 19.46 28.46 35.05
C LYS A 55 20.67 27.92 35.82
N GLN A 56 20.52 26.76 36.47
CA GLN A 56 21.61 26.12 37.22
C GLN A 56 22.63 25.44 36.29
N TYR A 57 22.18 24.89 35.17
CA TYR A 57 22.98 24.14 34.21
C TYR A 57 22.76 24.67 32.78
N PRO A 58 23.13 25.93 32.47
CA PRO A 58 22.78 26.58 31.20
C PRO A 58 23.44 25.94 29.98
N ARG A 59 24.53 25.19 30.20
CA ARG A 59 25.27 24.46 29.17
C ARG A 59 24.66 23.12 28.78
N VAL A 60 23.60 22.67 29.44
CA VAL A 60 22.99 21.36 29.16
C VAL A 60 21.79 21.56 28.22
N PRO A 61 21.93 21.29 26.91
CA PRO A 61 20.85 21.49 25.94
C PRO A 61 19.64 20.60 26.22
N ALA A 62 19.85 19.38 26.74
CA ALA A 62 18.78 18.42 27.04
C ALA A 62 17.69 18.99 27.97
N LEU A 63 18.03 19.90 28.89
CA LEU A 63 17.04 20.53 29.77
C LEU A 63 16.09 21.47 29.01
N LYS A 64 16.59 22.19 28.00
CA LYS A 64 15.72 23.02 27.14
C LYS A 64 14.94 22.17 26.16
N ASN A 65 15.54 21.08 25.66
CA ASN A 65 14.83 20.11 24.84
C ASN A 65 13.64 19.53 25.62
N PHE A 66 13.84 19.14 26.89
CA PHE A 66 12.77 18.68 27.77
C PHE A 66 11.69 19.74 28.01
N LEU A 67 12.03 21.03 28.01
CA LEU A 67 11.04 22.10 28.09
C LEU A 67 10.21 22.18 26.81
N ALA A 68 10.85 22.09 25.63
CA ALA A 68 10.14 22.03 24.36
C ALA A 68 9.23 20.79 24.27
N THR A 69 9.73 19.61 24.65
CA THR A 69 8.94 18.38 24.74
C THR A 69 7.79 18.51 25.71
N LEU A 70 8.01 19.08 26.91
CA LEU A 70 6.95 19.26 27.90
C LEU A 70 5.79 20.12 27.34
N HIS A 71 6.10 21.23 26.66
CA HIS A 71 5.08 22.05 26.00
C HIS A 71 4.35 21.27 24.90
N LYS A 72 5.09 20.48 24.10
CA LYS A 72 4.50 19.62 23.06
C LYS A 72 3.51 18.60 23.65
N GLU A 73 3.89 17.86 24.69
CA GLU A 73 3.04 16.85 25.36
C GLU A 73 1.81 17.47 26.05
N ARG A 74 1.79 18.79 26.22
CA ARG A 74 0.65 19.55 26.75
C ARG A 74 -0.21 20.18 25.66
N GLY A 75 0.12 19.97 24.38
CA GLY A 75 -0.55 20.60 23.24
C GLY A 75 -0.18 22.08 23.02
N GLU A 76 0.80 22.61 23.76
CA GLU A 76 1.22 24.02 23.74
C GLU A 76 2.27 24.25 22.61
N MET A 77 1.88 23.97 21.36
CA MET A 77 2.81 23.90 20.21
C MET A 77 3.63 25.18 19.98
N GLU A 78 3.02 26.36 20.10
CA GLU A 78 3.75 27.63 19.92
C GLU A 78 4.85 27.80 20.98
N GLN A 79 4.60 27.37 22.21
CA GLN A 79 5.59 27.41 23.29
C GLN A 79 6.68 26.35 23.11
N ALA A 80 6.32 25.19 22.57
CA ALA A 80 7.29 24.17 22.19
C ALA A 80 8.27 24.71 21.12
N PHE A 81 7.76 25.40 20.09
CA PHE A 81 8.59 26.05 19.07
C PHE A 81 9.44 27.17 19.65
N LYS A 82 8.89 28.05 20.49
CA LYS A 82 9.68 29.10 21.17
C LYS A 82 10.82 28.51 22.01
N ALA A 83 10.53 27.48 22.80
CA ALA A 83 11.53 26.78 23.60
C ALA A 83 12.60 26.10 22.73
N ASN A 84 12.22 25.51 21.60
CA ASN A 84 13.17 24.88 20.67
C ASN A 84 14.03 25.91 19.93
N ARG A 85 13.46 27.02 19.45
CA ARG A 85 14.22 28.12 18.83
C ARG A 85 15.19 28.75 19.83
N TRP A 86 14.81 28.89 21.10
CA TRP A 86 15.73 29.29 22.17
C TRP A 86 16.86 28.28 22.38
N LEU A 87 16.55 26.98 22.41
CA LEU A 87 17.54 25.91 22.50
C LEU A 87 18.54 26.00 21.34
N VAL A 88 18.05 26.07 20.11
CA VAL A 88 18.85 26.10 18.89
C VAL A 88 19.72 27.35 18.82
N LYS A 89 19.23 28.50 19.29
CA LYS A 89 20.01 29.74 19.40
C LYS A 89 21.18 29.64 20.37
N GLU A 90 20.98 29.03 21.55
CA GLU A 90 22.04 28.90 22.56
C GLU A 90 22.96 27.69 22.34
N HIS A 91 22.45 26.65 21.67
CA HIS A 91 23.11 25.37 21.45
C HIS A 91 23.02 24.96 19.97
N PRO A 92 23.59 25.73 19.04
CA PRO A 92 23.40 25.51 17.60
C PRO A 92 23.97 24.17 17.10
N ASN A 93 24.86 23.52 17.85
CA ASN A 93 25.42 22.21 17.49
C ASN A 93 24.61 21.03 18.06
N TYR A 94 23.59 21.29 18.89
CA TYR A 94 22.78 20.24 19.49
C TYR A 94 21.81 19.63 18.46
N LEU A 95 22.02 18.35 18.12
CA LEU A 95 21.30 17.67 17.05
C LEU A 95 19.78 17.68 17.25
N PHE A 96 19.28 17.31 18.43
CA PHE A 96 17.84 17.20 18.63
C PHE A 96 17.11 18.55 18.52
N GLY A 97 17.79 19.67 18.82
CA GLY A 97 17.24 21.00 18.55
C GLY A 97 17.06 21.25 17.05
N ARG A 98 18.05 20.87 16.25
CA ARG A 98 18.01 20.93 14.77
C ARG A 98 16.91 20.03 14.20
N LEU A 99 16.80 18.79 14.71
CA LEU A 99 15.76 17.85 14.29
C LEU A 99 14.35 18.34 14.62
N ASN A 100 14.15 18.92 15.81
CA ASN A 100 12.88 19.53 16.18
C ASN A 100 12.53 20.72 15.29
N LEU A 101 13.53 21.52 14.88
CA LEU A 101 13.32 22.63 13.96
C LEU A 101 12.98 22.14 12.54
N ALA A 102 13.64 21.09 12.07
CA ALA A 102 13.28 20.43 10.82
C ALA A 102 11.88 19.80 10.86
N ALA A 103 11.48 19.23 12.00
CA ALA A 103 10.12 18.72 12.19
C ALA A 103 9.07 19.84 12.16
N GLU A 104 9.37 20.99 12.76
CA GLU A 104 8.53 22.20 12.65
C GLU A 104 8.40 22.67 11.19
N TYR A 105 9.48 22.64 10.41
CA TYR A 105 9.42 22.98 8.98
C TYR A 105 8.62 21.96 8.17
N LEU A 106 8.72 20.66 8.47
CA LEU A 106 7.86 19.63 7.87
C LEU A 106 6.38 19.87 8.19
N GLU A 107 6.05 20.19 9.45
CA GLU A 107 4.67 20.46 9.88
C GLU A 107 4.06 21.69 9.19
N ASN A 108 4.89 22.66 8.80
CA ASN A 108 4.47 23.90 8.15
C ASN A 108 4.69 23.93 6.63
N ASP A 109 5.03 22.79 6.01
CA ASP A 109 5.30 22.66 4.57
C ASP A 109 6.42 23.60 4.05
N GLN A 110 7.44 23.83 4.88
CA GLN A 110 8.61 24.69 4.59
C GLN A 110 9.83 23.84 4.23
N LEU A 111 9.68 22.96 3.24
CA LEU A 111 10.67 21.92 2.92
C LEU A 111 12.02 22.49 2.51
N GLU A 112 12.03 23.67 1.87
CA GLU A 112 13.23 24.39 1.44
C GLU A 112 14.16 24.78 2.58
N LYS A 113 13.65 24.89 3.81
CA LYS A 113 14.43 25.28 5.00
C LYS A 113 15.12 24.11 5.69
N ILE A 114 14.70 22.88 5.41
CA ILE A 114 15.22 21.68 6.08
C ILE A 114 16.70 21.45 5.74
N PRO A 115 17.16 21.57 4.47
CA PRO A 115 18.58 21.51 4.12
C PRO A 115 19.44 22.54 4.85
N GLU A 116 18.91 23.72 5.18
CA GLU A 116 19.69 24.75 5.89
C GLU A 116 20.03 24.33 7.33
N VAL A 117 19.23 23.43 7.93
CA VAL A 117 19.39 23.00 9.33
C VAL A 117 20.10 21.65 9.43
N LEU A 118 19.78 20.72 8.53
CA LEU A 118 20.29 19.34 8.53
C LEU A 118 21.39 19.06 7.50
N GLY A 119 21.65 20.02 6.60
CA GLY A 119 22.58 19.91 5.50
C GLY A 119 21.95 19.28 4.25
N GLU A 120 22.38 19.76 3.08
CA GLU A 120 21.92 19.32 1.75
C GLU A 120 21.92 17.80 1.55
N MET A 121 22.94 17.11 2.07
CA MET A 121 23.10 15.67 1.86
C MET A 121 22.21 14.81 2.78
N MET A 122 21.52 15.43 3.76
CA MET A 122 20.81 14.73 4.83
C MET A 122 21.67 13.60 5.41
N GLU A 123 22.87 13.95 5.89
CA GLU A 123 23.87 12.98 6.31
C GLU A 123 24.64 13.48 7.55
N LEU A 124 24.69 12.64 8.60
CA LEU A 124 25.24 13.01 9.91
C LEU A 124 26.71 13.41 9.87
N LYS A 125 27.55 12.70 9.10
CA LYS A 125 28.97 13.03 8.97
C LYS A 125 29.18 14.37 8.29
N SER A 126 28.35 14.71 7.31
CA SER A 126 28.37 16.00 6.62
C SER A 126 27.96 17.12 7.58
N LEU A 127 26.99 16.85 8.46
CA LEU A 127 26.55 17.80 9.49
C LEU A 127 27.58 17.97 10.63
N TYR A 128 28.32 16.90 10.96
CA TYR A 128 29.32 16.87 12.02
C TYR A 128 30.64 16.23 11.53
N PRO A 129 31.42 16.95 10.69
CA PRO A 129 32.58 16.37 10.00
C PRO A 129 33.69 15.89 10.92
N ASN A 130 33.80 16.45 12.13
CA ASN A 130 34.81 16.10 13.12
C ASN A 130 34.45 14.89 13.99
N ARG A 131 33.23 14.34 13.86
CA ARG A 131 32.77 13.20 14.65
C ARG A 131 32.95 11.90 13.88
N GLU A 132 33.60 10.93 14.49
CA GLU A 132 33.77 9.56 13.95
C GLU A 132 32.77 8.57 14.54
N GLU A 133 32.04 8.96 15.59
CA GLU A 133 31.11 8.11 16.32
C GLU A 133 29.84 8.87 16.69
N PHE A 134 28.69 8.24 16.47
CA PHE A 134 27.37 8.77 16.81
C PHE A 134 26.60 7.80 17.67
N HIS A 135 25.77 8.34 18.56
CA HIS A 135 24.89 7.53 19.37
C HIS A 135 23.71 6.99 18.54
N ILE A 136 23.22 5.81 18.88
CA ILE A 136 22.09 5.16 18.20
C ILE A 136 20.85 6.07 18.11
N GLU A 137 20.52 6.79 19.17
CA GLU A 137 19.39 7.76 19.20
C GLU A 137 19.58 8.93 18.22
N GLU A 138 20.83 9.41 18.05
CA GLU A 138 21.13 10.46 17.07
C GLU A 138 20.90 9.95 15.66
N PHE A 139 21.41 8.75 15.39
CA PHE A 139 21.28 8.10 14.09
C PHE A 139 19.81 7.83 13.73
N ILE A 140 19.05 7.24 14.65
CA ILE A 140 17.65 6.88 14.40
C ILE A 140 16.77 8.13 14.29
N ALA A 141 16.90 9.10 15.19
CA ALA A 141 16.12 10.34 15.12
C ALA A 141 16.43 11.15 13.86
N PHE A 142 17.69 11.20 13.44
CA PHE A 142 18.09 11.89 12.21
C PHE A 142 17.48 11.24 10.98
N ASN A 143 17.65 9.92 10.82
CA ASN A 143 17.12 9.22 9.66
C ASN A 143 15.59 9.22 9.63
N GLN A 144 14.90 9.22 10.77
CA GLN A 144 13.44 9.38 10.82
C GLN A 144 13.00 10.69 10.16
N ILE A 145 13.63 11.82 10.50
CA ILE A 145 13.31 13.12 9.89
C ILE A 145 13.69 13.13 8.40
N SER A 146 14.83 12.55 8.02
CA SER A 146 15.23 12.43 6.62
C SER A 146 14.22 11.61 5.79
N VAL A 147 13.68 10.52 6.33
CA VAL A 147 12.60 9.74 5.68
C VAL A 147 11.40 10.63 5.41
N LEU A 148 10.92 11.34 6.42
CA LEU A 148 9.76 12.22 6.27
C LEU A 148 10.00 13.33 5.24
N TYR A 149 11.20 13.91 5.23
CA TYR A 149 11.60 14.90 4.23
C TYR A 149 11.58 14.35 2.81
N PHE A 150 12.23 13.19 2.57
CA PHE A 150 12.26 12.60 1.23
C PHE A 150 10.87 12.18 0.74
N LEU A 151 10.02 11.68 1.63
CA LEU A 151 8.62 11.39 1.28
C LEU A 151 7.84 12.65 0.92
N ALA A 152 8.05 13.76 1.61
CA ALA A 152 7.41 15.05 1.28
C ALA A 152 7.88 15.62 -0.07
N GLN A 153 9.04 15.18 -0.57
CA GLN A 153 9.60 15.53 -1.88
C GLN A 153 9.27 14.50 -2.99
N ASP A 154 8.46 13.48 -2.69
CA ASP A 154 8.21 12.33 -3.58
C ASP A 154 9.48 11.53 -3.95
N GLU A 155 10.57 11.63 -3.18
CA GLU A 155 11.84 10.94 -3.38
C GLU A 155 11.89 9.58 -2.62
N ILE A 156 11.00 8.64 -2.99
CA ILE A 156 10.83 7.38 -2.26
C ILE A 156 12.12 6.54 -2.16
N GLU A 157 12.94 6.48 -3.23
CA GLU A 157 14.18 5.70 -3.22
C GLU A 157 15.14 6.17 -2.11
N GLN A 158 15.21 7.48 -1.88
CA GLN A 158 16.03 8.04 -0.79
C GLN A 158 15.44 7.69 0.57
N ALA A 159 14.12 7.75 0.72
CA ALA A 159 13.44 7.40 1.96
C ALA A 159 13.65 5.92 2.32
N GLU A 160 13.49 5.00 1.36
CA GLU A 160 13.74 3.56 1.53
C GLU A 160 15.18 3.28 1.94
N MET A 161 16.16 3.94 1.30
CA MET A 161 17.56 3.82 1.68
C MET A 161 17.80 4.19 3.16
N ARG A 162 17.09 5.20 3.69
CA ARG A 162 17.20 5.58 5.11
C ARG A 162 16.54 4.56 6.02
N VAL A 163 15.37 4.04 5.66
CA VAL A 163 14.70 2.98 6.41
C VAL A 163 15.57 1.72 6.47
N ASP A 164 16.17 1.31 5.37
CA ASP A 164 17.12 0.18 5.31
C ASP A 164 18.29 0.35 6.28
N MET A 165 18.80 1.58 6.39
CA MET A 165 19.86 1.92 7.33
C MET A 165 19.37 1.82 8.78
N MET A 166 18.16 2.30 9.08
CA MET A 166 17.55 2.20 10.40
C MET A 166 17.30 0.74 10.80
N VAL A 167 16.75 -0.09 9.91
CA VAL A 167 16.49 -1.52 10.13
C VAL A 167 17.78 -2.30 10.40
N LYS A 168 18.88 -1.99 9.70
CA LYS A 168 20.18 -2.64 9.94
C LYS A 168 20.78 -2.34 11.31
N VAL A 169 20.47 -1.17 11.88
CA VAL A 169 21.08 -0.67 13.11
C VAL A 169 20.20 -0.93 14.34
N ALA A 170 18.90 -0.67 14.22
CA ALA A 170 17.92 -0.77 15.30
C ALA A 170 16.55 -1.22 14.74
N PRO A 171 16.39 -2.51 14.40
CA PRO A 171 15.16 -3.01 13.78
C PRO A 171 13.95 -2.88 14.70
N ASP A 172 14.12 -3.16 15.99
CA ASP A 172 13.04 -3.15 17.00
C ASP A 172 12.80 -1.75 17.61
N HIS A 173 13.38 -0.70 17.02
CA HIS A 173 13.25 0.65 17.55
C HIS A 173 11.92 1.27 17.08
N PRO A 174 11.09 1.89 17.96
CA PRO A 174 9.78 2.44 17.58
C PRO A 174 9.81 3.44 16.42
N LYS A 175 10.87 4.27 16.33
CA LYS A 175 11.07 5.18 15.20
C LYS A 175 11.40 4.48 13.87
N THR A 176 12.01 3.30 13.90
CA THR A 176 12.27 2.47 12.71
C THR A 176 10.95 1.90 12.19
N GLU A 177 10.16 1.32 13.08
CA GLU A 177 8.80 0.83 12.77
C GLU A 177 7.94 1.96 12.19
N TYR A 178 7.90 3.11 12.86
CA TYR A 178 7.21 4.30 12.36
C TYR A 178 7.66 4.69 10.95
N ALA A 179 8.97 4.70 10.68
CA ALA A 179 9.47 5.05 9.35
C ALA A 179 9.07 4.03 8.28
N GLN A 180 9.06 2.72 8.61
CA GLN A 180 8.56 1.67 7.73
C GLN A 180 7.07 1.87 7.41
N ASP A 181 6.26 2.21 8.41
CA ASP A 181 4.83 2.44 8.21
C ASP A 181 4.56 3.69 7.37
N ARG A 182 5.37 4.75 7.51
CA ARG A 182 5.27 5.93 6.64
C ARG A 182 5.58 5.60 5.17
N ILE A 183 6.53 4.70 4.89
CA ILE A 183 6.78 4.21 3.52
C ILE A 183 5.55 3.48 2.97
N LYS A 184 4.96 2.56 3.76
CA LYS A 184 3.75 1.82 3.34
C LYS A 184 2.59 2.77 3.06
N GLN A 185 2.32 3.73 3.96
CA GLN A 185 1.26 4.73 3.79
C GLN A 185 1.48 5.57 2.53
N PHE A 186 2.70 6.04 2.29
CA PHE A 186 3.02 6.79 1.08
C PHE A 186 2.76 5.97 -0.19
N MET A 187 3.18 4.69 -0.21
CA MET A 187 2.95 3.79 -1.33
C MET A 187 1.46 3.55 -1.62
N LEU A 188 0.65 3.39 -0.57
CA LEU A 188 -0.80 3.26 -0.69
C LEU A 188 -1.44 4.53 -1.29
N ILE A 189 -1.04 5.71 -0.82
CA ILE A 189 -1.51 7.00 -1.36
C ILE A 189 -1.15 7.11 -2.84
N LYS A 190 0.10 6.84 -3.21
CA LYS A 190 0.54 6.90 -4.62
C LYS A 190 -0.17 5.87 -5.51
N ALA A 191 -0.46 4.68 -4.98
CA ALA A 191 -1.25 3.69 -5.68
C ALA A 191 -2.70 4.16 -5.91
N ALA A 192 -3.33 4.77 -4.90
CA ALA A 192 -4.66 5.34 -5.01
C ALA A 192 -4.71 6.52 -6.01
N GLU A 193 -3.74 7.44 -5.96
CA GLU A 193 -3.61 8.55 -6.92
C GLU A 193 -3.42 8.07 -8.36
N ARG A 194 -2.69 6.96 -8.56
CA ARG A 194 -2.56 6.32 -9.88
C ARG A 194 -3.90 5.74 -10.33
N LYS A 195 -4.56 4.94 -9.49
CA LYS A 195 -5.88 4.34 -9.79
C LYS A 195 -6.91 5.42 -10.13
N GLN A 196 -6.93 6.53 -9.39
CA GLN A 196 -7.84 7.63 -9.67
C GLN A 196 -7.59 8.25 -11.05
N ARG A 197 -6.33 8.55 -11.39
CA ARG A 197 -5.99 9.08 -12.73
C ARG A 197 -6.36 8.12 -13.84
N GLU A 198 -6.16 6.83 -13.62
CA GLU A 198 -6.54 5.78 -14.56
C GLU A 198 -8.05 5.70 -14.75
N ASN A 199 -8.84 5.82 -13.68
CA ASN A 199 -10.31 5.90 -13.78
C ASN A 199 -10.81 7.16 -14.52
N GLU A 200 -10.02 8.24 -14.52
CA GLU A 200 -10.33 9.46 -15.28
C GLU A 200 -9.90 9.35 -16.76
N GLU A 201 -8.88 8.56 -17.07
CA GLU A 201 -8.31 8.39 -18.42
C GLU A 201 -8.98 7.23 -19.18
N TYR A 202 -9.27 6.14 -18.48
CA TYR A 202 -9.79 4.90 -19.03
C TYR A 202 -11.27 4.75 -18.69
N HIS A 203 -12.01 4.32 -19.71
CA HIS A 203 -13.45 4.21 -19.66
C HIS A 203 -13.85 2.78 -20.00
N SER A 204 -14.83 2.26 -19.29
CA SER A 204 -15.57 1.06 -19.65
C SER A 204 -16.82 1.45 -20.44
N PRO A 205 -17.29 0.62 -21.38
CA PRO A 205 -18.43 0.95 -22.19
C PRO A 205 -19.70 0.95 -21.34
N ALA A 206 -20.66 1.81 -21.68
CA ALA A 206 -21.98 1.76 -21.06
C ALA A 206 -22.61 0.37 -21.28
N VAL A 207 -22.98 -0.32 -20.21
CA VAL A 207 -23.59 -1.65 -20.29
C VAL A 207 -25.05 -1.50 -20.73
N THR A 208 -25.46 -2.27 -21.74
CA THR A 208 -26.87 -2.31 -22.16
C THR A 208 -27.68 -3.08 -21.12
N ASP A 209 -28.76 -2.49 -20.63
CA ASP A 209 -29.80 -3.24 -19.91
C ASP A 209 -30.47 -4.24 -20.87
N ARG A 210 -30.31 -5.53 -20.60
CA ARG A 210 -30.87 -6.64 -21.37
C ARG A 210 -32.05 -7.30 -20.69
N ARG A 211 -32.37 -6.89 -19.47
CA ARG A 211 -33.17 -7.69 -18.54
C ARG A 211 -34.46 -7.01 -18.14
N SER A 212 -34.48 -5.69 -17.91
CA SER A 212 -35.65 -5.03 -17.31
C SER A 212 -36.92 -5.12 -18.18
N HIS A 213 -36.78 -5.20 -19.51
CA HIS A 213 -37.93 -5.34 -20.41
C HIS A 213 -38.52 -6.76 -20.48
N LEU A 214 -37.85 -7.75 -19.89
CA LEU A 214 -38.26 -9.17 -19.89
C LEU A 214 -38.96 -9.59 -18.59
N GLN A 215 -39.03 -8.71 -17.59
CA GLN A 215 -39.48 -9.04 -16.25
C GLN A 215 -40.93 -9.54 -16.19
N THR A 216 -41.16 -10.59 -15.40
CA THR A 216 -42.46 -11.24 -15.18
C THR A 216 -42.50 -11.94 -13.82
N ASP A 217 -43.70 -12.10 -13.26
CA ASP A 217 -43.95 -12.90 -12.04
C ASP A 217 -44.28 -14.37 -12.36
N LYS A 218 -44.64 -14.65 -13.62
CA LYS A 218 -45.10 -15.97 -14.07
C LYS A 218 -43.95 -16.97 -14.25
N ALA A 219 -43.94 -18.00 -13.40
CA ALA A 219 -43.01 -19.12 -13.52
C ALA A 219 -43.20 -19.90 -14.85
N PRO A 220 -42.13 -20.50 -15.41
CA PRO A 220 -42.21 -21.27 -16.63
C PRO A 220 -42.97 -22.58 -16.43
N VAL A 221 -43.52 -23.12 -17.52
CA VAL A 221 -44.13 -24.45 -17.51
C VAL A 221 -43.09 -25.49 -17.95
N PHE A 222 -42.77 -26.39 -17.05
CA PHE A 222 -41.79 -27.45 -17.24
C PHE A 222 -42.43 -28.78 -17.66
N ASN A 223 -41.71 -29.55 -18.48
CA ASN A 223 -42.01 -30.94 -18.76
C ASN A 223 -41.80 -31.81 -17.50
N PHE A 224 -40.81 -31.48 -16.66
CA PHE A 224 -40.46 -32.18 -15.42
C PHE A 224 -40.55 -31.25 -14.18
N PRO A 225 -41.75 -30.80 -13.79
CA PRO A 225 -41.92 -29.73 -12.80
C PRO A 225 -41.33 -30.05 -11.42
N ILE A 226 -41.41 -31.31 -10.97
CA ILE A 226 -40.87 -31.71 -9.66
C ILE A 226 -39.33 -31.59 -9.65
N GLN A 227 -38.69 -32.02 -10.73
CA GLN A 227 -37.23 -32.04 -10.83
C GLN A 227 -36.66 -30.65 -11.06
N MET A 228 -37.35 -29.80 -11.84
CA MET A 228 -36.94 -28.40 -12.01
C MET A 228 -37.13 -27.59 -10.73
N GLN A 229 -38.16 -27.92 -9.93
CA GLN A 229 -38.34 -27.32 -8.61
C GLN A 229 -37.16 -27.59 -7.68
N TRP A 230 -36.56 -28.78 -7.72
CA TRP A 230 -35.33 -29.05 -6.94
C TRP A 230 -34.18 -28.12 -7.32
N LEU A 231 -34.08 -27.69 -8.58
CA LEU A 231 -33.01 -26.78 -8.99
C LEU A 231 -33.19 -25.39 -8.38
N TYR A 232 -34.43 -24.94 -8.13
CA TYR A 232 -34.69 -23.69 -7.42
C TYR A 232 -34.45 -23.78 -5.90
N GLU A 233 -34.65 -24.95 -5.30
CA GLU A 233 -34.69 -25.11 -3.84
C GLU A 233 -33.36 -25.53 -3.21
N GLU A 234 -32.51 -26.24 -3.96
CA GLU A 234 -31.27 -26.80 -3.41
C GLU A 234 -30.11 -25.80 -3.43
N ASP A 235 -29.32 -25.83 -2.38
CA ASP A 235 -28.11 -25.03 -2.22
C ASP A 235 -26.88 -25.68 -2.88
N TYR A 236 -25.68 -25.31 -2.43
CA TYR A 236 -24.42 -25.84 -2.92
C TYR A 236 -24.18 -27.33 -2.55
N ASP A 237 -24.88 -27.89 -1.55
CA ASP A 237 -24.81 -29.30 -1.15
C ASP A 237 -25.90 -30.15 -1.83
N PHE A 238 -26.01 -30.03 -3.15
CA PHE A 238 -27.08 -30.64 -3.92
C PHE A 238 -27.13 -32.18 -3.76
N PRO A 239 -28.26 -32.77 -3.32
CA PRO A 239 -28.36 -34.18 -3.05
C PRO A 239 -28.08 -35.07 -4.27
N LYS A 240 -27.07 -35.93 -4.15
CA LYS A 240 -26.64 -36.85 -5.22
C LYS A 240 -27.78 -37.66 -5.85
N ASN A 241 -28.72 -38.16 -5.03
CA ASN A 241 -29.86 -38.95 -5.52
C ASN A 241 -30.83 -38.13 -6.37
N LYS A 242 -30.96 -36.82 -6.13
CA LYS A 242 -31.76 -35.92 -6.96
C LYS A 242 -31.08 -35.70 -8.31
N LEU A 243 -29.76 -35.44 -8.34
CA LEU A 243 -28.98 -35.35 -9.58
C LEU A 243 -29.07 -36.63 -10.43
N GLU A 244 -28.87 -37.80 -9.81
CA GLU A 244 -29.01 -39.09 -10.49
C GLU A 244 -30.41 -39.33 -11.04
N THR A 245 -31.44 -38.74 -10.43
CA THR A 245 -32.82 -38.82 -10.91
C THR A 245 -33.02 -37.91 -12.12
N ILE A 246 -32.47 -36.70 -12.10
CA ILE A 246 -32.51 -35.75 -13.22
C ILE A 246 -31.81 -36.34 -14.44
N LEU A 247 -30.62 -36.92 -14.27
CA LEU A 247 -29.84 -37.50 -15.38
C LEU A 247 -30.50 -38.73 -16.03
N LYS A 248 -31.54 -39.32 -15.42
CA LYS A 248 -32.31 -40.45 -15.98
C LYS A 248 -33.54 -40.02 -16.78
N LEU A 249 -33.87 -38.73 -16.79
CA LEU A 249 -35.00 -38.20 -17.55
C LEU A 249 -34.75 -38.27 -19.06
N GLU A 250 -35.83 -38.08 -19.84
CA GLU A 250 -35.70 -37.99 -21.30
C GLU A 250 -34.88 -36.75 -21.68
N ARG A 251 -33.82 -36.94 -22.46
CA ARG A 251 -32.79 -35.93 -22.73
C ARG A 251 -33.35 -34.64 -23.34
N GLU A 252 -34.12 -34.74 -24.43
CA GLU A 252 -34.56 -33.54 -25.16
C GLU A 252 -35.54 -32.68 -24.33
N PRO A 253 -36.61 -33.23 -23.72
CA PRO A 253 -37.50 -32.44 -22.86
C PRO A 253 -36.79 -31.87 -21.62
N LEU A 254 -35.75 -32.54 -21.12
CA LEU A 254 -34.92 -32.04 -20.02
C LEU A 254 -34.10 -30.82 -20.46
N ILE A 255 -33.43 -30.89 -21.61
CA ILE A 255 -32.67 -29.76 -22.14
C ILE A 255 -33.59 -28.56 -22.42
N GLU A 256 -34.80 -28.79 -22.92
CA GLU A 256 -35.80 -27.71 -23.08
C GLU A 256 -36.16 -27.04 -21.75
N ASP A 257 -36.32 -27.81 -20.68
CA ASP A 257 -36.61 -27.26 -19.36
C ASP A 257 -35.41 -26.54 -18.73
N LEU A 258 -34.20 -27.06 -18.91
CA LEU A 258 -32.96 -26.39 -18.48
C LEU A 258 -32.75 -25.06 -19.22
N LYS A 259 -33.06 -25.00 -20.52
CA LYS A 259 -33.07 -23.73 -21.28
C LYS A 259 -34.10 -22.75 -20.71
N LYS A 260 -35.28 -23.22 -20.29
CA LYS A 260 -36.28 -22.35 -19.64
C LYS A 260 -35.79 -21.84 -18.28
N LEU A 261 -35.08 -22.67 -17.50
CA LEU A 261 -34.47 -22.27 -16.23
C LEU A 261 -33.45 -21.15 -16.41
N LEU A 262 -32.52 -21.27 -17.38
CA LEU A 262 -31.59 -20.17 -17.68
C LEU A 262 -32.34 -18.89 -18.04
N ASN A 263 -33.35 -18.98 -18.91
CA ASN A 263 -34.17 -17.82 -19.26
C ASN A 263 -34.96 -17.25 -18.05
N ASP A 264 -35.37 -18.08 -17.10
CA ASP A 264 -36.09 -17.64 -15.90
C ASP A 264 -35.22 -16.78 -14.98
N SER A 265 -33.92 -17.06 -14.90
CA SER A 265 -32.96 -16.21 -14.15
C SER A 265 -32.89 -14.78 -14.67
N ILE A 266 -33.21 -14.58 -15.95
CA ILE A 266 -33.30 -13.25 -16.55
C ILE A 266 -34.73 -12.72 -16.41
N ALA A 267 -35.73 -13.50 -16.81
CA ALA A 267 -37.11 -13.05 -16.92
C ALA A 267 -37.82 -12.83 -15.57
N ARG A 268 -37.35 -13.45 -14.48
CA ARG A 268 -37.92 -13.29 -13.14
C ARG A 268 -36.91 -12.77 -12.13
N TYR A 269 -35.86 -12.10 -12.61
CA TYR A 269 -34.83 -11.52 -11.75
C TYR A 269 -35.41 -10.63 -10.66
N ASP A 270 -36.22 -9.63 -11.04
CA ASP A 270 -36.83 -8.69 -10.09
C ASP A 270 -37.74 -9.43 -9.09
N TYR A 271 -38.46 -10.46 -9.56
CA TYR A 271 -39.28 -11.31 -8.70
C TYR A 271 -38.45 -12.03 -7.62
N PHE A 272 -37.24 -12.49 -7.96
CA PHE A 272 -36.35 -13.13 -7.00
C PHE A 272 -35.69 -12.11 -6.06
N MET A 273 -35.42 -10.89 -6.53
CA MET A 273 -34.81 -9.83 -5.72
C MET A 273 -35.76 -9.23 -4.69
N GLU A 274 -37.07 -9.26 -4.94
CA GLU A 274 -38.09 -8.78 -3.98
C GLU A 274 -38.34 -9.77 -2.82
N ASP A 275 -37.84 -11.00 -2.91
CA ASP A 275 -38.06 -12.05 -1.93
C ASP A 275 -36.93 -12.08 -0.89
N ASP A 276 -37.11 -11.33 0.20
CA ASP A 276 -36.17 -11.26 1.33
C ASP A 276 -35.92 -12.63 2.02
N GLU A 277 -36.68 -13.68 1.69
CA GLU A 277 -36.50 -15.04 2.23
C GLU A 277 -35.58 -15.93 1.36
N MET A 278 -35.09 -15.45 0.21
CA MET A 278 -34.29 -16.25 -0.71
C MET A 278 -32.79 -16.13 -0.40
N ASP A 279 -32.32 -17.00 0.50
CA ASP A 279 -30.94 -16.95 1.01
C ASP A 279 -29.86 -17.18 -0.08
N LEU A 280 -30.15 -17.95 -1.13
CA LEU A 280 -29.20 -18.32 -2.19
C LEU A 280 -29.88 -18.68 -3.52
N LEU A 281 -29.49 -18.00 -4.60
CA LEU A 281 -30.06 -18.16 -5.94
C LEU A 281 -29.20 -19.03 -6.87
N LEU A 282 -28.97 -20.29 -6.49
CA LEU A 282 -27.97 -21.13 -7.15
C LEU A 282 -28.43 -21.88 -8.41
N PHE A 283 -29.72 -21.79 -8.75
CA PHE A 283 -30.30 -22.58 -9.84
C PHE A 283 -29.66 -22.36 -11.23
N PRO A 284 -29.11 -21.18 -11.60
CA PRO A 284 -28.42 -21.05 -12.87
C PRO A 284 -27.13 -21.88 -12.93
N ILE A 285 -26.35 -21.93 -11.84
CA ILE A 285 -25.15 -22.76 -11.75
C ILE A 285 -25.51 -24.24 -11.86
N HIS A 286 -26.51 -24.69 -11.09
CA HIS A 286 -26.99 -26.07 -11.15
C HIS A 286 -27.41 -26.46 -12.57
N THR A 287 -28.11 -25.54 -13.25
CA THR A 287 -28.58 -25.71 -14.63
C THR A 287 -27.42 -25.83 -15.61
N LEU A 288 -26.40 -24.97 -15.49
CA LEU A 288 -25.20 -24.99 -16.34
C LEU A 288 -24.43 -26.31 -16.17
N PHE A 289 -24.20 -26.76 -14.94
CA PHE A 289 -23.49 -28.01 -14.68
C PHE A 289 -24.20 -29.22 -15.30
N ILE A 290 -25.54 -29.27 -15.23
CA ILE A 290 -26.31 -30.36 -15.84
C ILE A 290 -26.28 -30.27 -17.37
N LEU A 291 -26.35 -29.08 -17.96
CA LEU A 291 -26.22 -28.90 -19.40
C LEU A 291 -24.85 -29.37 -19.91
N GLU A 292 -23.79 -29.10 -19.15
CA GLU A 292 -22.43 -29.58 -19.45
C GLU A 292 -22.34 -31.11 -19.37
N GLU A 293 -22.87 -31.73 -18.32
CA GLU A 293 -22.90 -33.21 -18.17
C GLU A 293 -23.67 -33.89 -19.32
N LEU A 294 -24.72 -33.24 -19.81
CA LEU A 294 -25.50 -33.71 -20.96
C LEU A 294 -24.84 -33.41 -22.32
N ASN A 295 -23.73 -32.67 -22.33
CA ASN A 295 -23.07 -32.09 -23.51
C ASN A 295 -24.08 -31.41 -24.45
N ALA A 296 -24.93 -30.55 -23.88
CA ALA A 296 -26.08 -29.94 -24.55
C ALA A 296 -25.71 -28.69 -25.37
N GLU A 297 -24.90 -28.85 -26.43
CA GLU A 297 -24.46 -27.73 -27.29
C GLU A 297 -25.63 -26.87 -27.83
N GLN A 298 -26.83 -27.45 -27.98
CA GLN A 298 -28.02 -26.71 -28.43
C GLN A 298 -28.53 -25.64 -27.45
N ALA A 299 -27.99 -25.58 -26.22
CA ALA A 299 -28.30 -24.57 -25.21
C ALA A 299 -27.34 -23.37 -25.24
N LEU A 300 -26.32 -23.37 -26.11
CA LEU A 300 -25.38 -22.26 -26.25
C LEU A 300 -26.04 -20.88 -26.45
N PRO A 301 -27.14 -20.72 -27.22
CA PRO A 301 -27.81 -19.43 -27.33
C PRO A 301 -28.26 -18.88 -25.99
N GLU A 302 -28.86 -19.72 -25.13
CA GLU A 302 -29.29 -19.33 -23.79
C GLU A 302 -28.09 -19.05 -22.87
N ILE A 303 -27.02 -19.85 -22.96
CA ILE A 303 -25.78 -19.61 -22.21
C ILE A 303 -25.17 -18.26 -22.59
N PHE A 304 -25.15 -17.88 -23.87
CA PHE A 304 -24.66 -16.57 -24.28
C PHE A 304 -25.53 -15.42 -23.75
N GLU A 305 -26.84 -15.61 -23.58
CA GLU A 305 -27.69 -14.58 -22.95
C GLU A 305 -27.37 -14.42 -21.46
N ILE A 306 -27.01 -15.50 -20.76
CA ILE A 306 -26.49 -15.46 -19.38
C ILE A 306 -25.16 -14.70 -19.33
N LEU A 307 -24.21 -15.03 -20.21
CA LEU A 307 -22.90 -14.36 -20.24
C LEU A 307 -22.99 -12.88 -20.63
N LYS A 308 -24.10 -12.44 -21.24
CA LYS A 308 -24.30 -11.05 -21.66
C LYS A 308 -24.86 -10.13 -20.57
N GLN A 309 -25.18 -10.66 -19.40
CA GLN A 309 -25.78 -9.88 -18.31
C GLN A 309 -24.77 -8.93 -17.64
N ASP A 310 -25.30 -8.05 -16.81
CA ASP A 310 -24.55 -7.00 -16.09
C ASP A 310 -23.94 -7.49 -14.78
N GLU A 311 -23.19 -6.61 -14.13
CA GLU A 311 -22.50 -6.86 -12.86
C GLU A 311 -23.44 -7.39 -11.78
N ASP A 312 -24.58 -6.72 -11.54
CA ASP A 312 -25.58 -7.16 -10.55
C ASP A 312 -26.05 -8.60 -10.77
N PHE A 313 -26.21 -9.02 -12.04
CA PHE A 313 -26.56 -10.41 -12.34
C PHE A 313 -25.44 -11.38 -11.96
N TYR A 314 -24.19 -11.01 -12.28
CA TYR A 314 -23.04 -11.84 -11.96
C TYR A 314 -22.84 -11.97 -10.46
N GLU A 315 -22.92 -10.88 -9.71
CA GLU A 315 -22.79 -10.88 -8.26
C GLU A 315 -23.83 -11.80 -7.59
N ILE A 316 -25.08 -11.70 -8.01
CA ILE A 316 -26.19 -12.46 -7.42
C ILE A 316 -26.14 -13.95 -7.75
N TYR A 317 -25.88 -14.32 -9.01
CA TYR A 317 -26.00 -15.71 -9.43
C TYR A 317 -24.70 -16.49 -9.43
N PHE A 318 -23.56 -15.81 -9.52
CA PHE A 318 -22.25 -16.45 -9.62
C PHE A 318 -21.30 -16.02 -8.51
N GLY A 319 -21.35 -14.76 -8.08
CA GLY A 319 -20.38 -14.16 -7.16
C GLY A 319 -18.94 -14.45 -7.61
N ASP A 320 -18.08 -14.79 -6.64
CA ASP A 320 -16.68 -15.13 -6.87
C ASP A 320 -16.46 -16.39 -7.73
N PHE A 321 -17.51 -17.19 -7.98
CA PHE A 321 -17.42 -18.42 -8.77
C PHE A 321 -17.56 -18.20 -10.27
N ALA A 322 -17.86 -16.97 -10.74
CA ALA A 322 -18.06 -16.66 -12.14
C ALA A 322 -16.96 -17.22 -13.05
N ASN A 323 -15.70 -17.00 -12.69
CA ASN A 323 -14.52 -17.49 -13.43
C ASN A 323 -14.54 -19.01 -13.63
N ASN A 324 -14.76 -19.77 -12.56
CA ASN A 324 -14.76 -21.22 -12.61
C ASN A 324 -15.91 -21.77 -13.45
N VAL A 325 -17.11 -21.18 -13.32
CA VAL A 325 -18.29 -21.57 -14.08
C VAL A 325 -18.08 -21.30 -15.57
N VAL A 326 -17.61 -20.10 -15.93
CA VAL A 326 -17.35 -19.73 -17.33
C VAL A 326 -16.24 -20.58 -17.94
N ALA A 327 -15.13 -20.81 -17.21
CA ALA A 327 -14.07 -21.71 -17.66
C ALA A 327 -14.57 -23.15 -17.91
N SER A 328 -15.50 -23.64 -17.09
CA SER A 328 -16.13 -24.94 -17.27
C SER A 328 -16.98 -25.03 -18.54
N ILE A 329 -17.78 -23.99 -18.81
CA ILE A 329 -18.54 -23.84 -20.06
C ILE A 329 -17.60 -23.88 -21.27
N LEU A 330 -16.51 -23.11 -21.23
CA LEU A 330 -15.52 -23.06 -22.31
C LEU A 330 -14.80 -24.39 -22.50
N PHE A 331 -14.46 -25.09 -21.42
CA PHE A 331 -13.84 -26.42 -21.50
C PHE A 331 -14.75 -27.43 -22.22
N THR A 332 -16.04 -27.39 -21.92
CA THR A 332 -17.05 -28.32 -22.46
C THR A 332 -17.41 -27.98 -23.91
N PHE A 333 -17.77 -26.73 -24.20
CA PHE A 333 -18.34 -26.33 -25.49
C PHE A 333 -17.38 -25.58 -26.41
N GLY A 334 -16.26 -25.07 -25.90
CA GLY A 334 -15.38 -24.14 -26.60
C GLY A 334 -14.69 -24.73 -27.83
N GLU A 335 -14.30 -26.01 -27.79
CA GLU A 335 -13.56 -26.65 -28.90
C GLU A 335 -14.30 -26.56 -30.24
N ASN A 336 -15.61 -26.80 -30.25
CA ASN A 336 -16.43 -26.75 -31.46
C ASN A 336 -16.97 -25.35 -31.78
N ASN A 337 -16.82 -24.39 -30.86
CA ASN A 337 -17.52 -23.10 -30.89
C ASN A 337 -16.62 -21.88 -30.68
N LEU A 338 -15.29 -22.02 -30.86
CA LEU A 338 -14.31 -20.94 -30.66
C LEU A 338 -14.74 -19.61 -31.29
N GLN A 339 -15.19 -19.64 -32.55
CA GLN A 339 -15.62 -18.42 -33.25
C GLN A 339 -16.74 -17.68 -32.51
N GLN A 340 -17.73 -18.39 -31.96
CA GLN A 340 -18.85 -17.77 -31.23
C GLN A 340 -18.37 -17.11 -29.94
N PHE A 341 -17.45 -17.74 -29.21
CA PHE A 341 -16.85 -17.14 -28.01
C PHE A 341 -15.97 -15.92 -28.33
N PHE A 342 -15.20 -15.96 -29.43
CA PHE A 342 -14.44 -14.79 -29.87
C PHE A 342 -15.34 -13.66 -30.40
N ASP A 343 -16.48 -13.98 -31.00
CA ASP A 343 -17.47 -12.99 -31.41
C ASP A 343 -18.18 -12.37 -30.19
N PHE A 344 -18.38 -13.13 -29.12
CA PHE A 344 -18.83 -12.60 -27.84
C PHE A 344 -17.88 -11.52 -27.30
N LEU A 345 -16.55 -11.73 -27.33
CA LEU A 345 -15.56 -10.73 -26.89
C LEU A 345 -15.60 -9.41 -27.69
N LYS A 346 -16.14 -9.45 -28.92
CA LYS A 346 -16.35 -8.28 -29.81
C LYS A 346 -17.69 -7.57 -29.57
N THR A 347 -18.50 -8.03 -28.63
CA THR A 347 -19.84 -7.48 -28.39
C THR A 347 -19.72 -6.09 -27.74
N PRO A 348 -20.35 -5.04 -28.30
CA PRO A 348 -20.40 -3.72 -27.68
C PRO A 348 -21.41 -3.69 -26.51
N ASN A 349 -21.25 -2.71 -25.63
CA ASN A 349 -22.13 -2.43 -24.49
C ASN A 349 -22.33 -3.65 -23.59
N LEU A 350 -21.23 -4.35 -23.31
CA LEU A 350 -21.18 -5.56 -22.50
C LEU A 350 -20.35 -5.27 -21.24
N TYR A 351 -20.70 -5.91 -20.13
CA TYR A 351 -19.95 -5.85 -18.89
C TYR A 351 -18.50 -6.35 -19.10
N GLY A 352 -17.51 -5.53 -18.73
CA GLY A 352 -16.10 -5.78 -19.01
C GLY A 352 -15.57 -7.11 -18.46
N LEU A 353 -15.88 -7.44 -17.19
CA LEU A 353 -15.40 -8.68 -16.58
C LEU A 353 -16.00 -9.93 -17.25
N SER A 354 -17.22 -9.86 -17.80
CA SER A 354 -17.76 -11.00 -18.57
C SER A 354 -16.85 -11.38 -19.76
N LYS A 355 -16.19 -10.40 -20.39
CA LYS A 355 -15.22 -10.63 -21.47
C LYS A 355 -13.95 -11.27 -20.93
N SER A 356 -13.43 -10.81 -19.78
CA SER A 356 -12.25 -11.42 -19.19
C SER A 356 -12.51 -12.87 -18.79
N TYR A 357 -13.68 -13.18 -18.21
CA TYR A 357 -14.03 -14.55 -17.83
C TYR A 357 -14.05 -15.51 -19.03
N VAL A 358 -14.59 -15.06 -20.17
CA VAL A 358 -14.59 -15.84 -21.41
C VAL A 358 -13.18 -16.01 -21.99
N SER A 359 -12.38 -14.94 -21.97
CA SER A 359 -10.98 -14.96 -22.43
C SER A 359 -10.12 -15.92 -21.59
N GLU A 360 -10.24 -15.85 -20.26
CA GLU A 360 -9.58 -16.74 -19.32
C GLU A 360 -10.00 -18.20 -19.55
N GLY A 361 -11.30 -18.45 -19.78
CA GLY A 361 -11.80 -19.78 -20.16
C GLY A 361 -11.22 -20.30 -21.48
N ILE A 362 -11.00 -19.42 -22.47
CA ILE A 362 -10.30 -19.77 -23.73
C ILE A 362 -8.83 -20.09 -23.46
N ALA A 363 -8.17 -19.33 -22.61
CA ALA A 363 -6.77 -19.57 -22.24
C ALA A 363 -6.62 -20.92 -21.51
N PHE A 364 -7.51 -21.20 -20.57
CA PHE A 364 -7.59 -22.50 -19.92
C PHE A 364 -7.78 -23.64 -20.94
N LEU A 365 -8.71 -23.49 -21.89
CA LEU A 365 -8.93 -24.47 -22.96
C LEU A 365 -7.68 -24.69 -23.82
N ALA A 366 -6.93 -23.63 -24.14
CA ALA A 366 -5.69 -23.73 -24.93
C ALA A 366 -4.59 -24.50 -24.20
N ASN A 367 -4.46 -24.33 -22.89
CA ASN A 367 -3.51 -25.04 -22.05
C ASN A 367 -3.84 -26.54 -21.95
N GLU A 368 -5.13 -26.88 -21.85
CA GLU A 368 -5.57 -28.27 -21.75
C GLU A 368 -5.59 -29.00 -23.09
N LYS A 369 -5.95 -28.30 -24.17
CA LYS A 369 -6.08 -28.87 -25.50
C LYS A 369 -5.08 -28.21 -26.45
N SER A 370 -3.82 -28.61 -26.33
CA SER A 370 -2.70 -28.06 -27.11
C SER A 370 -2.91 -28.04 -28.63
N ALA A 371 -3.73 -28.94 -29.17
CA ALA A 371 -4.12 -28.96 -30.59
C ALA A 371 -4.90 -27.70 -31.04
N LEU A 372 -5.55 -26.99 -30.12
CA LEU A 372 -6.32 -25.77 -30.40
C LEU A 372 -5.46 -24.51 -30.37
N ARG A 373 -4.22 -24.59 -29.86
CA ARG A 373 -3.37 -23.42 -29.60
C ARG A 373 -3.15 -22.53 -30.81
N GLU A 374 -2.78 -23.10 -31.96
CA GLU A 374 -2.57 -22.32 -33.20
C GLU A 374 -3.86 -21.62 -33.67
N SER A 375 -5.00 -22.32 -33.54
CA SER A 375 -6.31 -21.75 -33.88
C SER A 375 -6.66 -20.59 -32.96
N ILE A 376 -6.52 -20.77 -31.64
CA ILE A 376 -6.80 -19.75 -30.63
C ILE A 376 -5.88 -18.53 -30.81
N GLN A 377 -4.59 -18.74 -31.09
CA GLN A 377 -3.65 -17.64 -31.38
C GLN A 377 -4.09 -16.82 -32.61
N SER A 378 -4.58 -17.48 -33.65
CA SER A 378 -5.13 -16.78 -34.82
C SER A 378 -6.35 -15.95 -34.46
N HIS A 379 -7.25 -16.48 -33.62
CA HIS A 379 -8.45 -15.75 -33.20
C HIS A 379 -8.11 -14.56 -32.28
N TYR A 380 -7.16 -14.70 -31.35
CA TYR A 380 -6.67 -13.56 -30.56
C TYR A 380 -6.07 -12.49 -31.45
N LYS A 381 -5.29 -12.87 -32.47
CA LYS A 381 -4.76 -11.90 -33.44
C LYS A 381 -5.89 -11.12 -34.13
N ASP A 382 -6.92 -11.82 -34.60
CA ASP A 382 -8.07 -11.20 -35.26
C ASP A 382 -8.86 -10.31 -34.31
N LEU A 383 -8.97 -10.70 -33.03
CA LEU A 383 -9.60 -9.91 -31.97
C LEU A 383 -8.84 -8.60 -31.71
N LEU A 384 -7.51 -8.67 -31.52
CA LEU A 384 -6.69 -7.47 -31.29
C LEU A 384 -6.74 -6.53 -32.51
N LEU A 385 -6.68 -7.08 -33.73
CA LEU A 385 -6.84 -6.29 -34.96
C LEU A 385 -8.21 -5.63 -35.05
N TYR A 386 -9.27 -6.32 -34.60
CA TYR A 386 -10.61 -5.76 -34.51
C TYR A 386 -10.69 -4.60 -33.52
N PHE A 387 -10.12 -4.74 -32.32
CA PHE A 387 -10.05 -3.66 -31.33
C PHE A 387 -9.28 -2.43 -31.87
N ILE A 388 -8.17 -2.65 -32.58
CA ILE A 388 -7.41 -1.57 -33.23
C ILE A 388 -8.25 -0.87 -34.32
N ALA A 389 -8.98 -1.64 -35.13
CA ALA A 389 -9.85 -1.08 -36.17
C ALA A 389 -11.00 -0.26 -35.59
N GLU A 390 -11.55 -0.71 -34.47
CA GLU A 390 -12.67 -0.11 -33.75
C GLU A 390 -12.24 0.88 -32.65
N LYS A 391 -11.02 1.42 -32.71
CA LYS A 391 -10.43 2.37 -31.74
C LYS A 391 -11.19 3.68 -31.50
N GLN A 392 -12.34 3.90 -32.14
CA GLN A 392 -13.22 5.06 -31.93
C GLN A 392 -14.63 4.64 -31.49
N ASN A 393 -14.86 3.34 -31.31
CA ASN A 393 -16.15 2.80 -30.91
C ASN A 393 -16.22 2.75 -29.37
N GLU A 394 -16.67 3.85 -28.76
CA GLU A 394 -16.78 3.99 -27.30
C GLU A 394 -17.68 2.93 -26.65
N ASN A 395 -18.57 2.29 -27.42
CA ASN A 395 -19.40 1.20 -26.93
C ASN A 395 -18.64 -0.14 -26.85
N LEU A 396 -17.50 -0.26 -27.51
CA LEU A 396 -16.69 -1.48 -27.54
C LEU A 396 -15.43 -1.37 -26.67
N ILE A 397 -14.82 -0.18 -26.67
CA ILE A 397 -13.55 0.09 -25.99
C ILE A 397 -13.74 -0.13 -24.49
N ASP A 398 -12.97 -1.06 -23.97
CA ASP A 398 -12.93 -1.41 -22.55
C ASP A 398 -11.47 -1.64 -22.19
N HIS A 399 -10.86 -0.62 -21.58
CA HIS A 399 -9.41 -0.59 -21.36
C HIS A 399 -8.95 -1.66 -20.37
N GLU A 400 -9.78 -1.96 -19.37
CA GLU A 400 -9.50 -2.98 -18.37
C GLU A 400 -9.67 -4.37 -18.96
N ALA A 401 -10.78 -4.64 -19.66
CA ALA A 401 -10.98 -5.93 -20.31
C ALA A 401 -9.89 -6.20 -21.36
N TYR A 402 -9.44 -5.19 -22.11
CA TYR A 402 -8.33 -5.35 -23.06
C TYR A 402 -7.02 -5.69 -22.34
N GLY A 403 -6.77 -5.06 -21.18
CA GLY A 403 -5.64 -5.40 -20.32
C GLY A 403 -5.69 -6.85 -19.84
N LEU A 404 -6.85 -7.31 -19.35
CA LEU A 404 -7.03 -8.68 -18.86
C LEU A 404 -6.87 -9.71 -19.99
N ILE A 405 -7.43 -9.45 -21.18
CA ILE A 405 -7.23 -10.30 -22.37
C ILE A 405 -5.73 -10.35 -22.76
N ILE A 406 -5.01 -9.24 -22.63
CA ILE A 406 -3.55 -9.23 -22.87
C ILE A 406 -2.81 -10.07 -21.82
N ALA A 407 -3.25 -10.07 -20.56
CA ALA A 407 -2.68 -10.92 -19.52
C ALA A 407 -2.82 -12.41 -19.90
N ASP A 408 -3.99 -12.83 -20.38
CA ASP A 408 -4.21 -14.20 -20.88
C ASP A 408 -3.26 -14.55 -22.04
N ILE A 409 -3.04 -13.61 -22.97
CA ILE A 409 -2.11 -13.79 -24.10
C ILE A 409 -0.66 -13.94 -23.62
N ILE A 410 -0.27 -13.21 -22.57
CA ILE A 410 1.05 -13.31 -21.94
C ILE A 410 1.21 -14.69 -21.29
N ASP A 411 0.21 -15.13 -20.53
CA ASP A 411 0.20 -16.44 -19.86
C ASP A 411 0.25 -17.58 -20.87
N LEU A 412 -0.45 -17.45 -21.99
CA LEU A 412 -0.37 -18.38 -23.10
C LEU A 412 0.95 -18.30 -23.86
N ARG A 413 1.84 -17.33 -23.63
CA ARG A 413 3.13 -17.18 -24.35
C ARG A 413 2.96 -17.03 -25.86
N MET A 414 1.99 -16.23 -26.30
CA MET A 414 1.77 -15.94 -27.73
C MET A 414 2.54 -14.69 -28.17
N GLU A 415 3.89 -14.75 -28.13
CA GLU A 415 4.79 -13.63 -28.44
C GLU A 415 4.58 -13.04 -29.85
N GLU A 416 4.06 -13.82 -30.80
CA GLU A 416 3.79 -13.35 -32.17
C GLU A 416 2.72 -12.24 -32.22
N LEU A 417 1.96 -12.04 -31.13
CA LEU A 417 0.93 -11.00 -31.01
C LEU A 417 1.48 -9.68 -30.46
N LEU A 418 2.75 -9.62 -30.03
CA LEU A 418 3.40 -8.40 -29.55
C LEU A 418 3.24 -7.17 -30.47
N PRO A 419 3.29 -7.28 -31.82
CA PRO A 419 3.08 -6.13 -32.68
C PRO A 419 1.68 -5.50 -32.52
N GLN A 420 0.64 -6.32 -32.37
CA GLN A 420 -0.74 -5.85 -32.17
C GLN A 420 -0.90 -5.26 -30.76
N ILE A 421 -0.35 -5.91 -29.74
CA ILE A 421 -0.36 -5.40 -28.36
C ILE A 421 0.30 -4.02 -28.30
N LYS A 422 1.47 -3.87 -28.95
CA LYS A 422 2.18 -2.58 -29.02
C LYS A 422 1.33 -1.47 -29.63
N GLU A 423 0.59 -1.78 -30.69
CA GLU A 423 -0.29 -0.81 -31.34
C GLU A 423 -1.45 -0.39 -30.43
N LEU A 424 -2.06 -1.32 -29.69
CA LEU A 424 -3.09 -0.99 -28.70
C LEU A 424 -2.57 -0.03 -27.61
N TYR A 425 -1.38 -0.27 -27.08
CA TYR A 425 -0.72 0.64 -26.12
C TYR A 425 -0.41 2.01 -26.73
N GLN A 426 0.06 2.06 -27.98
CA GLN A 426 0.31 3.32 -28.69
C GLN A 426 -0.96 4.13 -28.96
N LEU A 427 -2.09 3.45 -29.10
CA LEU A 427 -3.42 4.04 -29.27
C LEU A 427 -4.09 4.38 -27.94
N ASN A 428 -3.44 4.12 -26.80
CA ASN A 428 -3.98 4.30 -25.45
C ASN A 428 -5.28 3.52 -25.18
N LEU A 429 -5.39 2.30 -25.72
CA LEU A 429 -6.59 1.47 -25.61
C LEU A 429 -6.54 0.45 -24.47
N VAL A 430 -5.48 0.44 -23.65
CA VAL A 430 -5.24 -0.58 -22.63
C VAL A 430 -4.94 0.10 -21.30
N ALA A 431 -5.62 -0.34 -20.23
CA ALA A 431 -5.37 0.13 -18.89
C ALA A 431 -4.00 -0.36 -18.40
N LYS A 432 -3.09 0.58 -18.14
CA LYS A 432 -1.73 0.28 -17.67
C LYS A 432 -1.70 -0.27 -16.24
N SER A 433 -2.75 -0.08 -15.46
CA SER A 433 -2.95 -0.68 -14.14
C SER A 433 -2.83 -2.19 -14.14
N ILE A 434 -3.25 -2.85 -15.22
CA ILE A 434 -3.36 -4.30 -15.30
C ILE A 434 -1.98 -4.94 -15.52
N ASN A 435 -1.26 -4.54 -16.57
CA ASN A 435 0.00 -5.18 -16.97
C ASN A 435 1.22 -4.24 -16.99
N GLY A 436 1.07 -3.00 -16.51
CA GLY A 436 2.11 -1.97 -16.58
C GLY A 436 2.27 -1.36 -17.98
N GLU A 437 3.42 -0.71 -18.19
CA GLU A 437 3.80 -0.14 -19.49
C GLU A 437 4.18 -1.24 -20.50
N PHE A 438 4.19 -0.92 -21.79
CA PHE A 438 4.52 -1.91 -22.83
C PHE A 438 5.90 -2.58 -22.62
N ASP A 439 6.89 -1.87 -22.08
CA ASP A 439 8.21 -2.45 -21.76
C ASP A 439 8.10 -3.56 -20.70
N SER A 440 7.16 -3.43 -19.74
CA SER A 440 6.86 -4.46 -18.75
C SER A 440 6.27 -5.73 -19.38
N ILE A 441 5.52 -5.59 -20.48
CA ILE A 441 4.99 -6.73 -21.25
C ILE A 441 6.13 -7.52 -21.89
N GLU A 442 7.08 -6.85 -22.54
CA GLU A 442 8.25 -7.50 -23.14
C GLU A 442 9.10 -8.22 -22.10
N GLU A 443 9.14 -7.74 -20.86
CA GLU A 443 9.78 -8.43 -19.74
C GLU A 443 8.95 -9.62 -19.22
N ALA A 444 7.62 -9.50 -19.18
CA ALA A 444 6.74 -10.56 -18.71
C ALA A 444 6.88 -11.84 -19.56
N PHE A 445 6.99 -11.71 -20.88
CA PHE A 445 7.26 -12.85 -21.77
C PHE A 445 8.61 -13.56 -21.50
N LYS A 446 9.59 -12.86 -20.91
CA LYS A 446 10.91 -13.43 -20.57
C LYS A 446 10.93 -14.16 -19.23
N LYS A 447 9.91 -13.98 -18.38
CA LYS A 447 9.82 -14.66 -17.09
C LYS A 447 9.42 -16.13 -17.29
N PRO A 448 9.86 -17.05 -16.40
CA PRO A 448 9.42 -18.44 -16.46
C PRO A 448 7.89 -18.54 -16.42
N GLU A 449 7.37 -19.61 -17.01
CA GLU A 449 5.94 -19.89 -17.12
C GLU A 449 5.25 -19.77 -15.76
N PHE A 450 4.29 -18.86 -15.66
CA PHE A 450 3.37 -18.81 -14.53
C PHE A 450 2.17 -19.67 -14.93
N ILE A 451 2.17 -20.92 -14.48
CA ILE A 451 1.00 -21.78 -14.64
C ILE A 451 0.08 -21.40 -13.48
N SER A 452 -1.02 -20.70 -13.76
CA SER A 452 -2.13 -20.60 -12.82
C SER A 452 -2.51 -22.02 -12.40
N GLU A 453 -2.27 -22.40 -11.14
CA GLU A 453 -2.60 -23.72 -10.60
C GLU A 453 -4.13 -23.95 -10.49
N GLN A 454 -4.94 -23.00 -10.96
CA GLN A 454 -6.37 -22.96 -10.70
C GLN A 454 -7.17 -23.18 -11.98
N ALA A 455 -7.63 -24.41 -12.18
CA ALA A 455 -9.05 -24.66 -12.39
C ALA A 455 -9.32 -26.17 -12.21
N LYS A 456 -9.72 -26.58 -11.00
CA LYS A 456 -10.12 -27.97 -10.73
C LYS A 456 -11.51 -28.29 -11.28
N LEU A 457 -12.39 -27.29 -11.32
CA LEU A 457 -13.80 -27.41 -11.68
C LEU A 457 -14.03 -27.76 -13.16
N PRO A 458 -13.36 -27.13 -14.15
CA PRO A 458 -13.67 -27.35 -15.57
C PRO A 458 -13.49 -28.79 -16.05
N LYS A 459 -12.62 -29.59 -15.41
CA LYS A 459 -12.31 -30.97 -15.83
C LYS A 459 -13.14 -32.04 -15.11
N ALA A 460 -13.92 -31.63 -14.11
CA ALA A 460 -14.63 -32.53 -13.23
C ALA A 460 -15.94 -33.04 -13.86
N ASP A 461 -16.32 -34.28 -13.56
CA ASP A 461 -17.69 -34.74 -13.82
C ASP A 461 -18.69 -34.00 -12.91
N LEU A 462 -19.99 -34.10 -13.22
CA LEU A 462 -21.03 -33.39 -12.46
C LEU A 462 -20.88 -33.53 -10.93
N PHE A 463 -20.69 -34.74 -10.43
CA PHE A 463 -20.62 -34.98 -8.98
C PHE A 463 -19.36 -34.37 -8.39
N LYS A 464 -18.24 -34.47 -9.11
CA LYS A 464 -17.00 -33.89 -8.66
C LYS A 464 -17.03 -32.35 -8.70
N LYS A 465 -17.80 -31.73 -9.60
CA LYS A 465 -18.05 -30.28 -9.59
C LYS A 465 -18.72 -29.83 -8.30
N TYR A 466 -19.78 -30.51 -7.85
CA TYR A 466 -20.43 -30.21 -6.56
C TYR A 466 -19.49 -30.42 -5.37
N GLU A 467 -18.65 -31.47 -5.37
CA GLU A 467 -17.65 -31.65 -4.30
C GLU A 467 -16.63 -30.51 -4.24
N ILE A 468 -16.16 -30.02 -5.39
CA ILE A 468 -15.21 -28.91 -5.46
C ILE A 468 -15.90 -27.63 -5.01
N TRP A 469 -17.07 -27.35 -5.56
CA TRP A 469 -17.80 -26.12 -5.27
C TRP A 469 -18.20 -26.02 -3.80
N LYS A 470 -18.70 -27.11 -3.20
CA LYS A 470 -18.99 -27.17 -1.77
C LYS A 470 -17.76 -26.84 -0.93
N ALA A 471 -16.60 -27.42 -1.24
CA ALA A 471 -15.38 -27.18 -0.48
C ALA A 471 -14.91 -25.72 -0.61
N ASP A 472 -15.00 -25.14 -1.80
CA ASP A 472 -14.62 -23.75 -2.05
C ASP A 472 -15.59 -22.78 -1.35
N TYR A 473 -16.89 -23.08 -1.33
CA TYR A 473 -17.92 -22.28 -0.66
C TYR A 473 -17.79 -22.35 0.88
N GLU A 474 -17.57 -23.54 1.43
CA GLU A 474 -17.31 -23.71 2.87
C GLU A 474 -16.04 -22.96 3.31
N ALA A 475 -14.98 -22.97 2.50
CA ALA A 475 -13.76 -22.22 2.76
C ALA A 475 -13.97 -20.70 2.70
N TYR A 476 -14.82 -20.21 1.79
CA TYR A 476 -15.21 -18.81 1.71
C TYR A 476 -15.91 -18.36 3.00
N LEU A 477 -16.91 -19.12 3.45
CA LEU A 477 -17.66 -18.82 4.68
C LEU A 477 -16.76 -18.85 5.93
N GLU A 478 -15.82 -19.81 6.01
CA GLU A 478 -14.82 -19.85 7.09
C GLU A 478 -13.94 -18.60 7.09
N LYS A 479 -13.57 -18.08 5.92
CA LYS A 479 -12.73 -16.89 5.81
C LYS A 479 -13.49 -15.62 6.21
N GLU A 480 -14.69 -15.39 5.68
CA GLU A 480 -15.49 -14.22 6.07
C GLU A 480 -15.77 -14.18 7.57
N PHE A 481 -16.05 -15.34 8.18
CA PHE A 481 -16.29 -15.41 9.62
C PHE A 481 -15.05 -15.02 10.44
N ASN A 482 -13.84 -15.38 9.97
CA ASN A 482 -12.59 -15.00 10.64
C ASN A 482 -12.23 -13.52 10.42
N ASP A 483 -12.44 -12.99 9.22
CA ASP A 483 -12.17 -11.58 8.90
C ASP A 483 -13.09 -10.64 9.72
N PHE A 484 -14.33 -11.06 9.99
CA PHE A 484 -15.28 -10.32 10.85
C PHE A 484 -14.88 -10.31 12.34
N ASP A 485 -14.24 -11.38 12.83
CA ASP A 485 -13.73 -11.43 14.21
C ASP A 485 -12.47 -10.54 14.39
N GLU A 486 -11.64 -10.36 13.35
CA GLU A 486 -10.48 -9.46 13.38
C GLU A 486 -10.87 -7.96 13.36
N GLU A 487 -11.89 -7.56 12.57
CA GLU A 487 -12.38 -6.17 12.56
C GLU A 487 -12.99 -5.71 13.91
N LEU A 488 -13.53 -6.65 14.69
CA LEU A 488 -14.05 -6.37 16.04
C LEU A 488 -12.94 -6.18 17.09
N GLU A 489 -11.71 -6.64 16.82
CA GLU A 489 -10.56 -6.42 17.72
C GLU A 489 -9.84 -5.08 17.45
N ASP A 490 -10.03 -4.48 16.27
CA ASP A 490 -9.33 -3.26 15.84
C ASP A 490 -10.15 -1.94 16.00
N ASP A 491 -11.41 -2.02 16.42
CA ASP A 491 -12.26 -0.84 16.69
C ASP A 491 -11.98 -0.19 18.08
N ASP A 492 -10.85 0.53 18.11
CA ASP A 492 -10.53 1.80 18.78
C ASP A 492 -10.87 2.06 20.28
N PHE A 493 -9.80 2.32 21.06
CA PHE A 493 -9.87 3.16 22.27
C PHE A 493 -8.70 4.16 22.40
N SER A 494 -8.16 4.71 21.32
CA SER A 494 -7.12 5.74 21.43
C SER A 494 -7.20 6.95 20.49
N LEU A 495 -8.15 7.00 19.54
CA LEU A 495 -8.25 8.12 18.59
C LEU A 495 -9.27 9.22 18.96
N TYR A 496 -9.87 9.19 20.16
CA TYR A 496 -10.87 10.18 20.59
C TYR A 496 -10.53 11.09 21.79
N ASP A 497 -9.26 11.21 22.21
CA ASP A 497 -8.90 12.06 23.37
C ASP A 497 -8.37 13.45 22.99
N ARG A 498 -9.01 14.09 22.00
CA ARG A 498 -8.80 15.51 21.68
C ARG A 498 -10.07 16.32 21.79
N PHE A 499 -10.68 16.40 22.98
CA PHE A 499 -11.61 17.49 23.34
C PHE A 499 -11.73 17.61 24.87
N PHE A 500 -10.90 18.46 25.50
CA PHE A 500 -11.26 19.09 26.77
C PHE A 500 -10.78 20.55 26.79
N GLU A 501 -11.76 21.44 26.94
CA GLU A 501 -11.65 22.85 27.27
C GLU A 501 -11.21 23.08 28.73
N ASP A 502 -10.66 24.27 28.96
CA ASP A 502 -10.58 25.05 30.21
C ASP A 502 -9.63 24.60 31.35
N GLU A 503 -8.52 25.31 31.52
CA GLU A 503 -8.37 26.45 32.46
C GLU A 503 -6.88 26.88 32.49
N GLU A 504 -6.61 28.13 32.10
CA GLU A 504 -5.31 28.79 32.26
C GLU A 504 -4.94 28.96 33.75
N PRO A 505 -3.67 28.75 34.10
CA PRO A 505 -3.05 29.52 35.17
C PRO A 505 -2.03 30.50 34.58
N GLU A 506 -2.34 31.79 34.68
CA GLU A 506 -1.35 32.87 34.62
C GLU A 506 -0.26 32.62 35.67
N ASP A 507 1.00 32.55 35.24
CA ASP A 507 2.17 32.79 36.10
C ASP A 507 3.37 33.16 35.22
N ASP A 508 3.72 34.45 35.26
CA ASP A 508 4.80 35.14 34.56
C ASP A 508 6.16 34.41 34.65
N PHE A 509 6.58 33.81 33.53
CA PHE A 509 7.99 33.74 33.17
C PHE A 509 8.14 34.42 31.80
N ASP A 510 8.55 35.68 31.84
CA ASP A 510 8.71 36.53 30.66
C ASP A 510 9.85 35.99 29.77
N MET A 511 9.48 35.24 28.73
CA MET A 511 10.38 34.70 27.70
C MET A 511 10.39 35.58 26.43
N ASP A 512 9.74 36.75 26.47
CA ASP A 512 9.43 37.57 25.28
C ASP A 512 10.60 38.41 24.75
N ASP A 513 11.79 38.35 25.37
CA ASP A 513 12.95 39.15 24.96
C ASP A 513 14.01 38.39 24.13
N VAL A 514 13.66 37.26 23.49
CA VAL A 514 14.58 36.56 22.58
C VAL A 514 14.07 36.55 21.14
N PRO A 515 14.35 37.60 20.34
CA PRO A 515 14.16 37.54 18.89
C PRO A 515 14.96 36.37 18.31
N PHE A 516 14.29 35.45 17.62
CA PHE A 516 14.96 34.46 16.77
C PHE A 516 15.26 35.14 15.44
N ASP A 517 16.51 35.54 15.28
CA ASP A 517 17.02 36.12 14.03
C ASP A 517 17.55 34.96 13.19
N GLU A 518 16.80 34.63 12.14
CA GLU A 518 17.04 33.51 11.23
C GLU A 518 18.37 33.70 10.48
N GLU A 519 18.70 34.93 10.06
CA GLU A 519 19.99 35.24 9.42
C GLU A 519 21.16 35.11 10.40
N ALA A 520 20.99 35.53 11.66
CA ALA A 520 22.00 35.35 12.69
C ALA A 520 22.22 33.88 13.05
N PHE A 521 21.16 33.06 13.02
CA PHE A 521 21.28 31.62 13.21
C PHE A 521 22.02 30.94 12.05
N GLN A 522 21.71 31.31 10.80
CA GLN A 522 22.46 30.85 9.63
C GLN A 522 23.95 31.21 9.73
N HIS A 523 24.27 32.45 10.14
CA HIS A 523 25.65 32.86 10.40
C HIS A 523 26.34 32.07 11.52
N LEU A 524 25.62 31.62 12.55
CA LEU A 524 26.18 30.80 13.64
C LEU A 524 26.46 29.35 13.20
N ILE A 525 25.61 28.78 12.35
CA ILE A 525 25.85 27.47 11.75
C ILE A 525 27.06 27.55 10.80
N MET A 526 27.10 28.55 9.91
CA MET A 526 28.15 28.67 8.89
C MET A 526 29.54 29.06 9.45
N ASN A 527 29.61 29.79 10.57
CA ASN A 527 30.89 30.25 11.15
C ASN A 527 31.50 29.31 12.23
N ASN A 528 30.87 28.18 12.53
CA ASN A 528 31.38 27.22 13.51
C ASN A 528 32.48 26.28 12.96
N GLU A 529 32.92 26.49 11.72
CA GLU A 529 34.04 25.73 11.12
C GLU A 529 35.43 26.15 11.66
N ASP A 530 35.57 27.30 12.34
CA ASP A 530 36.90 27.91 12.60
C ASP A 530 37.24 28.29 14.05
N GLN A 531 36.55 27.79 15.08
CA GLN A 531 36.98 28.01 16.47
C GLN A 531 37.99 26.97 16.95
N GLN A 532 39.26 27.14 16.58
CA GLN A 532 40.35 26.47 17.29
C GLN A 532 40.45 27.01 18.74
N PRO A 533 40.57 26.15 19.77
CA PRO A 533 40.79 26.62 21.13
C PRO A 533 42.15 27.29 21.26
N ILE A 534 42.21 28.47 21.88
CA ILE A 534 43.47 29.14 22.24
C ILE A 534 44.19 28.24 23.27
N ILE A 535 45.22 27.51 22.83
CA ILE A 535 46.08 26.72 23.69
C ILE A 535 46.87 27.68 24.58
N LYS A 536 46.52 27.75 25.87
CA LYS A 536 47.33 28.46 26.86
C LYS A 536 48.67 27.72 27.01
N GLN A 537 49.77 28.33 26.57
CA GLN A 537 51.10 27.72 26.68
C GLN A 537 51.41 27.39 28.16
N LYS A 538 52.01 26.21 28.40
CA LYS A 538 52.44 25.73 29.71
C LYS A 538 53.32 26.79 30.39
N GLU A 539 52.88 27.32 31.52
CA GLU A 539 53.69 28.25 32.31
C GLU A 539 54.97 27.53 32.82
N PRO A 540 56.16 28.15 32.71
CA PRO A 540 57.40 27.51 33.11
C PRO A 540 57.41 27.22 34.62
N GLY A 541 57.92 26.06 35.00
CA GLY A 541 58.07 25.67 36.39
C GLY A 541 59.03 26.61 37.12
N ARG A 542 58.81 26.82 38.43
CA ARG A 542 59.57 27.76 39.27
C ARG A 542 61.10 27.65 39.14
N ASN A 543 61.63 26.46 38.90
CA ASN A 543 63.07 26.21 38.80
C ASN A 543 63.60 26.13 37.36
N ASP A 544 62.73 26.21 36.36
CA ASP A 544 63.09 26.10 34.94
C ASP A 544 63.82 27.35 34.45
N PRO A 545 64.58 27.27 33.35
CA PRO A 545 65.17 28.45 32.72
C PRO A 545 64.09 29.49 32.40
N CYS A 546 64.34 30.74 32.76
CA CYS A 546 63.37 31.81 32.53
C CYS A 546 63.19 32.05 31.02
N PRO A 547 61.96 32.08 30.50
CA PRO A 547 61.69 32.21 29.05
C PRO A 547 62.12 33.55 28.44
N CYS A 548 62.46 34.55 29.26
CA CYS A 548 62.99 35.84 28.79
C CYS A 548 64.45 35.78 28.31
N GLY A 549 65.08 34.61 28.30
CA GLY A 549 66.44 34.40 27.79
C GLY A 549 67.55 34.86 28.73
N SER A 550 67.25 35.23 29.98
CA SER A 550 68.25 35.78 30.90
C SER A 550 69.25 34.76 31.47
N GLY A 551 69.13 33.48 31.14
CA GLY A 551 69.95 32.38 31.68
C GLY A 551 69.76 32.06 33.17
N LYS A 552 68.77 32.67 33.85
CA LYS A 552 68.46 32.45 35.29
C LYS A 552 67.22 31.59 35.45
N LYS A 553 67.07 30.89 36.60
CA LYS A 553 65.84 30.14 36.94
C LYS A 553 64.64 31.09 37.08
N TYR A 554 63.44 30.68 36.63
CA TYR A 554 62.23 31.50 36.54
C TYR A 554 61.89 32.21 37.86
N LYS A 555 62.01 31.52 39.01
CA LYS A 555 61.80 32.10 40.35
C LYS A 555 62.72 33.24 40.73
N LYS A 556 63.92 33.32 40.14
CA LYS A 556 64.92 34.36 40.41
C LYS A 556 64.92 35.47 39.34
N CYS A 557 64.02 35.42 38.37
CA CYS A 557 63.94 36.38 37.28
C CYS A 557 62.54 37.00 37.19
N CYS A 558 61.65 36.46 36.35
CA CYS A 558 60.35 37.07 36.07
C CYS A 558 59.27 36.74 37.10
N LEU A 559 59.41 35.67 37.90
CA LEU A 559 58.34 35.25 38.82
C LEU A 559 58.07 36.22 39.98
N ASN A 560 59.09 36.97 40.44
CA ASN A 560 58.97 37.87 41.58
C ASN A 560 59.02 39.35 41.19
N LYS A 561 59.06 39.66 39.89
CA LYS A 561 58.86 41.03 39.42
C LYS A 561 57.36 41.18 39.15
N LYS A 562 56.65 41.79 40.10
CA LYS A 562 55.27 42.23 39.86
C LYS A 562 55.25 43.29 38.77
#